data_AF-A0A482VVG3-F1
#
_entry.id   AF-A0A482VVG3-F1
#
_cell.length_a   1.000
_cell.length_b   1.000
_cell.length_c   1.000
_cell.angle_alpha   90.00
_cell.angle_beta   90.00
_cell.angle_gamma   90.00
#
_symmetry.space_group_name_H-M   'P 1'
#
loop_
_entity.id
_entity.type
_entity.pdbx_description
1 polymer ?
#
loop_
_entity_poly.entity_id
_entity_poly.type
_entity_poly.pdbx_seq_one_letter_code
_entity_poly.pdbx_strand_id
1 'polypeptide(L)'
;MVFGHLFSPVLHTLTDTISTDTIYTMTFFMMLVHLIFFDYGISAAIVSNSLSLSAAIFASICLASRLSSAYHAFILIAVAIEFFVLFPLLRNKVKKSVYITGLLFVFDMYILMKGSNLFMTLFILTTVFINIVCPILFVIYQKHKSNIYGPWDEAIVHDTDDVINELNNSIK
;
A
#
# COMPACT_ATOMS: atom_id res chain seq x y z
N MET A 1 2.91 25.39 21.67
CA MET A 1 2.80 26.58 20.79
C MET A 1 4.14 27.22 20.45
N VAL A 2 5.08 27.38 21.40
CA VAL A 2 6.38 28.06 21.16
C VAL A 2 7.30 27.30 20.19
N PHE A 3 7.29 25.97 20.20
CA PHE A 3 8.14 25.14 19.33
C PHE A 3 7.86 25.33 17.82
N GLY A 4 6.60 25.52 17.41
CA GLY A 4 6.25 25.68 15.99
C GLY A 4 6.77 26.99 15.38
N HIS A 5 6.83 28.07 16.17
CA HIS A 5 7.35 29.36 15.71
C HIS A 5 8.89 29.36 15.59
N LEU A 6 9.58 28.55 16.39
CA LEU A 6 11.05 28.46 16.35
C LEU A 6 11.55 27.73 15.09
N PHE A 7 10.81 26.71 14.63
CA PHE A 7 11.14 25.94 13.44
C PHE A 7 10.62 26.56 12.14
N SER A 8 9.65 27.49 12.21
CA SER A 8 9.09 28.18 11.04
C SER A 8 10.15 28.85 10.14
N PRO A 9 11.12 29.65 10.65
CA PRO A 9 12.16 30.23 9.80
C PRO A 9 13.17 29.18 9.33
N VAL A 10 13.47 28.14 10.12
CA VAL A 10 14.42 27.07 9.73
C VAL A 10 13.86 26.23 8.57
N LEU A 11 12.56 25.89 8.61
CA LEU A 11 11.87 25.20 7.52
C LEU A 11 11.73 26.08 6.28
N HIS A 12 11.44 27.38 6.44
CA HIS A 12 11.38 28.33 5.33
C HIS A 12 12.73 28.45 4.62
N THR A 13 13.81 28.66 5.37
CA THR A 13 15.14 28.88 4.80
C THR A 13 15.73 27.59 4.17
N LEU A 14 15.37 26.40 4.66
CA LEU A 14 15.78 25.13 4.05
C LEU A 14 14.98 24.77 2.78
N THR A 15 13.74 25.26 2.65
CA THR A 15 12.81 24.86 1.58
C THR A 15 12.73 25.90 0.45
N ASP A 16 13.19 27.14 0.67
CA ASP A 16 13.23 28.19 -0.36
C ASP A 16 14.13 27.87 -1.56
N THR A 17 15.13 27.00 -1.38
CA THR A 17 16.06 26.61 -2.46
C THR A 17 15.56 25.41 -3.28
N ILE A 18 14.45 24.78 -2.87
CA ILE A 18 13.88 23.63 -3.59
C ILE A 18 12.64 24.11 -4.35
N SER A 19 12.65 23.89 -5.67
CA SER A 19 11.49 24.18 -6.50
C SER A 19 10.27 23.39 -6.03
N THR A 20 9.10 24.04 -6.04
CA THR A 20 7.79 23.42 -5.75
C THR A 20 7.58 22.13 -6.52
N ASP A 21 7.99 22.11 -7.78
CA ASP A 21 7.83 20.98 -8.69
C ASP A 21 8.64 19.76 -8.21
N THR A 22 9.83 20.00 -7.65
CA THR A 22 10.66 18.93 -7.06
C THR A 22 10.01 18.38 -5.80
N ILE A 23 9.40 19.22 -4.96
CA ILE A 23 8.74 18.76 -3.72
C ILE A 23 7.56 17.84 -4.03
N TYR A 24 6.70 18.23 -4.99
CA TYR A 24 5.60 17.37 -5.43
C TYR A 24 6.10 16.06 -6.02
N THR A 25 7.18 16.11 -6.82
CA THR A 25 7.80 14.94 -7.43
C THR A 25 8.38 13.99 -6.36
N MET A 26 9.14 14.53 -5.40
CA MET A 26 9.71 13.74 -4.31
C MET A 26 8.65 13.13 -3.41
N THR A 27 7.57 13.89 -3.12
CA THR A 27 6.41 13.38 -2.38
C THR A 27 5.76 12.21 -3.12
N PHE A 28 5.56 12.33 -4.43
CA PHE A 28 5.01 11.27 -5.26
C PHE A 28 5.86 9.99 -5.22
N PHE A 29 7.18 10.12 -5.43
CA PHE A 29 8.08 8.97 -5.37
C PHE A 29 8.14 8.33 -3.99
N MET A 30 8.10 9.13 -2.92
CA MET A 30 8.14 8.61 -1.55
C MET A 30 6.84 7.91 -1.16
N MET A 31 5.69 8.41 -1.64
CA MET A 31 4.42 7.68 -1.54
C MET A 31 4.43 6.38 -2.34
N LEU A 32 5.11 6.34 -3.49
CA LEU A 32 5.29 5.12 -4.29
C LEU A 32 6.19 4.11 -3.55
N VAL A 33 7.29 4.56 -2.95
CA VAL A 33 8.14 3.73 -2.08
C VAL A 33 7.33 3.19 -0.92
N HIS A 34 6.55 4.03 -0.23
CA HIS A 34 5.64 3.55 0.82
C HIS A 34 4.74 2.42 0.30
N LEU A 35 4.09 2.61 -0.85
CA LEU A 35 3.17 1.63 -1.45
C LEU A 35 3.85 0.31 -1.81
N ILE A 36 5.09 0.32 -2.35
CA ILE A 36 5.82 -0.90 -2.73
C ILE A 36 6.32 -1.67 -1.50
N PHE A 37 6.84 -0.96 -0.51
CA PHE A 37 7.52 -1.57 0.65
C PHE A 37 6.59 -1.85 1.83
N PHE A 38 5.31 -1.44 1.75
CA PHE A 38 4.32 -1.70 2.79
C PHE A 38 4.00 -3.20 2.88
N ASP A 39 3.98 -3.73 4.09
CA ASP A 39 3.61 -5.13 4.33
C ASP A 39 2.09 -5.29 4.26
N TYR A 40 1.61 -5.83 3.14
CA TYR A 40 0.19 -6.16 2.93
C TYR A 40 -0.22 -7.50 3.55
N GLY A 41 0.65 -8.16 4.31
CA GLY A 41 0.42 -9.48 4.90
C GLY A 41 0.86 -10.64 3.99
N ILE A 42 1.67 -10.36 2.97
CA ILE A 42 2.32 -11.37 2.12
C ILE A 42 3.76 -11.47 2.60
N SER A 43 4.21 -12.69 2.94
CA SER A 43 5.57 -12.96 3.40
C SER A 43 6.58 -12.86 2.23
N ALA A 44 6.74 -11.66 1.68
CA ALA A 44 7.64 -11.35 0.57
C ALA A 44 8.93 -10.72 1.11
N ALA A 45 10.09 -11.17 0.64
CA ALA A 45 11.41 -10.72 1.11
C ALA A 45 11.73 -9.23 0.84
N ILE A 46 10.88 -8.53 0.08
CA ILE A 46 11.08 -7.13 -0.32
C ILE A 46 10.40 -6.12 0.62
N VAL A 47 9.58 -6.54 1.58
CA VAL A 47 8.81 -5.60 2.42
C VAL A 47 9.62 -5.14 3.63
N SER A 48 9.64 -3.83 3.88
CA SER A 48 10.27 -3.25 5.06
C SER A 48 9.34 -2.20 5.65
N ASN A 49 8.65 -2.55 6.73
CA ASN A 49 7.72 -1.65 7.41
C ASN A 49 8.39 -0.36 7.86
N SER A 50 9.64 -0.42 8.32
CA SER A 50 10.41 0.75 8.75
C SER A 50 10.64 1.73 7.60
N LEU A 51 11.04 1.20 6.43
CA LEU A 51 11.31 2.00 5.25
C LEU A 51 10.02 2.62 4.71
N SER A 52 8.97 1.81 4.62
CA SER A 52 7.65 2.23 4.14
C SER A 52 7.07 3.35 5.00
N LEU A 53 7.10 3.21 6.33
CA LEU A 53 6.63 4.24 7.27
C LEU A 53 7.47 5.51 7.20
N SER A 54 8.80 5.39 7.14
CA SER A 54 9.70 6.55 7.03
C SER A 54 9.45 7.32 5.74
N ALA A 55 9.20 6.63 4.63
CA ALA A 55 8.88 7.23 3.34
C ALA A 55 7.52 7.97 3.38
N ALA A 56 6.48 7.39 3.99
CA ALA A 56 5.18 8.03 4.13
C ALA A 56 5.22 9.30 5.00
N ILE A 57 5.96 9.25 6.12
CA ILE A 57 6.14 10.41 6.99
C ILE A 57 6.92 11.51 6.27
N PHE A 58 8.00 11.15 5.57
CA PHE A 58 8.77 12.11 4.76
C PHE A 58 7.91 12.77 3.68
N ALA A 59 7.12 12.00 2.93
CA ALA A 59 6.19 12.52 1.94
C ALA A 59 5.17 13.50 2.56
N SER A 60 4.62 13.15 3.73
CA SER A 60 3.66 13.99 4.46
C SER A 60 4.29 15.31 4.93
N ILE A 61 5.55 15.27 5.39
CA ILE A 61 6.32 16.47 5.78
C ILE A 61 6.61 17.35 4.56
N CYS A 62 7.01 16.75 3.43
CA CYS A 62 7.22 17.47 2.17
C CYS A 62 5.96 18.18 1.69
N LEU A 63 4.79 17.57 1.85
CA LEU A 63 3.52 18.21 1.51
C LEU A 63 3.14 19.31 2.52
N ALA A 64 3.37 19.07 3.81
CA ALA A 64 3.10 20.02 4.88
C ALA A 64 3.93 21.30 4.76
N SER A 65 5.18 21.21 4.30
CA SER A 65 6.08 22.38 4.16
C SER A 65 5.59 23.39 3.14
N ARG A 66 4.73 22.98 2.20
CA ARG A 66 4.13 23.85 1.18
C ARG A 66 2.83 24.51 1.62
N LEU A 67 2.32 24.16 2.80
CA LEU A 67 1.06 24.68 3.29
C LEU A 67 1.29 26.01 4.01
N SER A 68 0.58 27.05 3.58
CA SER A 68 0.83 28.44 4.03
C SER A 68 0.55 28.68 5.51
N SER A 69 -0.27 27.85 6.15
CA SER A 69 -0.62 27.96 7.57
C SER A 69 -0.02 26.84 8.38
N ALA A 70 0.70 27.21 9.44
CA ALA A 70 1.25 26.27 10.42
C ALA A 70 0.17 25.38 11.05
N TYR A 71 -1.07 25.88 11.18
CA TYR A 71 -2.20 25.11 11.69
C TYR A 71 -2.60 23.99 10.73
N HIS A 72 -2.69 24.28 9.43
CA HIS A 72 -3.01 23.26 8.43
C HIS A 72 -1.88 22.24 8.29
N ALA A 73 -0.61 22.67 8.36
CA ALA A 73 0.54 21.77 8.34
C ALA A 73 0.54 20.81 9.54
N PHE A 74 0.21 21.33 10.74
CA PHE A 74 0.07 20.50 11.95
C PHE A 74 -1.03 19.45 11.80
N ILE A 75 -2.22 19.85 11.33
CA ILE A 75 -3.33 18.90 11.09
C ILE A 75 -2.92 17.84 10.07
N LEU A 76 -2.28 18.24 8.96
CA LEU A 76 -1.87 17.30 7.91
C LEU A 76 -0.93 16.22 8.46
N ILE A 77 0.08 16.62 9.24
CA ILE A 77 1.03 15.68 9.85
C ILE A 77 0.34 14.80 10.90
N ALA A 78 -0.53 15.37 11.75
CA ALA A 78 -1.27 14.60 12.75
C ALA A 78 -2.16 13.53 12.11
N VAL A 79 -2.92 13.93 11.08
CA VAL A 79 -3.76 13.03 10.28
C VAL A 79 -2.89 11.98 9.56
N ALA A 80 -1.76 12.37 8.97
CA ALA A 80 -0.85 11.42 8.33
C ALA A 80 -0.34 10.34 9.30
N ILE A 81 0.02 10.71 10.54
CA ILE A 81 0.43 9.75 11.57
C ILE A 81 -0.73 8.81 11.92
N GLU A 82 -1.95 9.33 12.05
CA GLU A 82 -3.14 8.52 12.33
C GLU A 82 -3.40 7.49 11.23
N PHE A 83 -3.36 7.90 9.96
CA PHE A 83 -3.62 7.02 8.82
C PHE A 83 -2.47 6.07 8.49
N PHE A 84 -1.21 6.49 8.59
CA PHE A 84 -0.07 5.63 8.23
C PHE A 84 0.47 4.80 9.39
N VAL A 85 0.28 5.21 10.64
CA VAL A 85 0.83 4.49 11.82
C VAL A 85 -0.29 3.83 12.62
N LEU A 86 -1.29 4.61 13.04
CA LEU A 86 -2.31 4.09 13.97
C LEU A 86 -3.26 3.12 13.27
N PHE A 87 -3.68 3.44 12.05
CA PHE A 87 -4.57 2.61 11.25
C PHE A 87 -4.04 1.19 10.98
N PRO A 88 -2.79 0.97 10.49
CA PRO A 88 -2.29 -0.39 10.30
C PRO A 88 -2.13 -1.16 11.61
N LEU A 89 -1.75 -0.49 12.71
CA LEU A 89 -1.70 -1.12 14.03
C LEU A 89 -3.08 -1.59 14.49
N LEU A 90 -4.12 -0.77 14.30
CA LEU A 90 -5.50 -1.12 14.60
C LEU A 90 -5.97 -2.29 13.73
N ARG A 91 -5.68 -2.22 12.42
CA ARG A 91 -6.04 -3.26 11.45
C ARG A 91 -5.44 -4.61 11.82
N ASN A 92 -4.17 -4.66 12.23
CA ASN A 92 -3.50 -5.89 12.63
C ASN A 92 -4.06 -6.50 13.92
N LYS A 93 -4.65 -5.69 14.81
CA LYS A 93 -5.28 -6.18 16.05
C LYS A 93 -6.70 -6.71 15.83
N VAL A 94 -7.39 -6.29 14.77
CA VAL A 94 -8.79 -6.68 14.52
C VAL A 94 -8.88 -7.88 13.58
N LYS A 95 -9.37 -9.01 14.12
CA LYS A 95 -9.56 -10.27 13.36
C LYS A 95 -10.57 -10.17 12.20
N LYS A 96 -11.43 -9.15 12.16
CA LYS A 96 -12.51 -8.94 11.18
C LYS A 96 -12.27 -7.71 10.28
N SER A 97 -11.05 -7.57 9.76
CA SER A 97 -10.58 -6.42 8.97
C SER A 97 -11.46 -6.05 7.74
N VAL A 98 -12.15 -7.03 7.15
CA VAL A 98 -13.02 -6.80 5.98
C VAL A 98 -14.20 -5.86 6.28
N TYR A 99 -14.80 -5.95 7.48
CA TYR A 99 -15.93 -5.09 7.85
C TYR A 99 -15.49 -3.64 8.08
N ILE A 100 -14.31 -3.45 8.69
CA ILE A 100 -13.73 -2.12 8.89
C ILE A 100 -13.42 -1.48 7.53
N THR A 101 -12.81 -2.25 6.61
CA THR A 101 -12.51 -1.76 5.25
C THR A 101 -13.78 -1.38 4.50
N GLY A 102 -14.84 -2.20 4.58
CA GLY A 102 -16.13 -1.91 3.95
C GLY A 102 -16.80 -0.66 4.54
N LEU A 103 -16.75 -0.48 5.86
CA LEU A 103 -17.30 0.71 6.53
C LEU A 103 -16.57 1.98 6.11
N LEU A 104 -15.23 1.94 6.04
CA LEU A 104 -14.42 3.06 5.57
C LEU A 104 -14.71 3.40 4.11
N PHE A 105 -14.85 2.38 3.25
CA PHE A 105 -15.19 2.61 1.84
C PHE A 105 -16.55 3.31 1.67
N VAL A 106 -17.56 2.92 2.45
CA VAL A 106 -18.87 3.58 2.42
C VAL A 106 -18.77 5.01 2.95
N PHE A 107 -17.98 5.22 4.00
CA PHE A 107 -17.73 6.55 4.56
C PHE A 107 -17.03 7.48 3.55
N ASP A 108 -15.99 6.99 2.87
CA ASP A 108 -15.25 7.71 1.84
C ASP A 108 -16.17 8.07 0.66
N MET A 109 -17.01 7.13 0.21
CA MET A 109 -18.03 7.40 -0.80
C MET A 109 -18.99 8.52 -0.39
N TYR A 110 -19.49 8.49 0.85
CA TYR A 110 -20.39 9.51 1.36
C TYR A 110 -19.75 10.91 1.36
N ILE A 111 -18.48 11.01 1.76
CA ILE A 111 -17.73 12.28 1.74
C ILE A 111 -17.51 12.75 0.30
N LEU A 112 -17.05 11.86 -0.59
CA LEU A 112 -16.74 12.20 -1.98
C LEU A 112 -17.97 12.66 -2.77
N MET A 113 -19.16 12.11 -2.47
CA MET A 113 -20.42 12.57 -3.05
C MET A 113 -20.71 14.05 -2.76
N LYS A 114 -20.20 14.61 -1.65
CA LYS A 114 -20.36 16.03 -1.32
C LYS A 114 -19.32 16.93 -1.98
N GLY A 115 -18.22 16.36 -2.48
CA GLY A 115 -17.10 17.10 -3.06
C GLY A 115 -17.33 17.42 -4.54
N SER A 116 -16.95 16.49 -5.42
CA SER A 116 -17.15 16.63 -6.86
C SER A 116 -17.32 15.28 -7.54
N ASN A 117 -18.08 15.25 -8.64
CA ASN A 117 -18.32 14.03 -9.41
C ASN A 117 -17.01 13.43 -9.96
N LEU A 118 -16.03 14.28 -10.31
CA LEU A 118 -14.74 13.84 -10.85
C LEU A 118 -13.96 13.00 -9.83
N PHE A 119 -13.88 13.45 -8.57
CA PHE A 119 -13.16 12.71 -7.53
C PHE A 119 -13.84 11.36 -7.23
N MET A 120 -15.17 11.32 -7.25
CA MET A 120 -15.92 10.08 -7.09
C MET A 120 -15.64 9.09 -8.24
N THR A 121 -15.66 9.55 -9.50
CA THR A 121 -15.36 8.68 -10.66
C THR A 121 -13.93 8.15 -10.61
N LEU A 122 -12.95 8.99 -10.28
CA LEU A 122 -11.56 8.56 -10.13
C LEU A 122 -11.40 7.53 -9.02
N PHE A 123 -12.03 7.75 -7.86
CA PHE A 123 -11.97 6.83 -6.73
C PHE A 123 -12.53 5.44 -7.09
N ILE A 124 -13.73 5.38 -7.70
CA ILE A 124 -14.33 4.12 -8.16
C ILE A 124 -13.43 3.41 -9.16
N LEU A 125 -12.91 4.14 -10.15
CA LEU A 125 -12.05 3.59 -11.20
C LEU A 125 -10.78 2.97 -10.59
N THR A 126 -10.11 3.69 -9.68
CA THR A 126 -8.91 3.19 -9.02
C THR A 126 -9.19 1.99 -8.12
N THR A 127 -10.28 2.00 -7.34
CA THR A 127 -10.63 0.84 -6.49
C THR A 127 -10.93 -0.40 -7.32
N VAL A 128 -11.69 -0.28 -8.41
CA VAL A 128 -11.97 -1.39 -9.34
C VAL A 128 -10.68 -1.90 -9.98
N PHE A 129 -9.81 -0.99 -10.43
CA PHE A 129 -8.53 -1.36 -11.02
C PHE A 129 -7.65 -2.17 -10.05
N ILE A 130 -7.51 -1.71 -8.82
CA ILE A 130 -6.65 -2.38 -7.82
C ILE A 130 -7.25 -3.71 -7.36
N ASN A 131 -8.56 -3.79 -7.11
CA ASN A 131 -9.18 -5.00 -6.53
C ASN A 131 -9.58 -6.07 -7.56
N ILE A 132 -9.77 -5.70 -8.83
CA ILE A 132 -10.25 -6.63 -9.87
C ILE A 132 -9.20 -6.78 -10.97
N VAL A 133 -8.77 -5.67 -11.58
CA VAL A 133 -7.87 -5.73 -12.74
C VAL A 133 -6.49 -6.27 -12.34
N CYS A 134 -5.93 -5.79 -11.23
CA CYS A 134 -4.61 -6.22 -10.78
C CYS A 134 -4.54 -7.74 -10.46
N PRO A 135 -5.47 -8.34 -9.69
CA PRO A 135 -5.48 -9.80 -9.49
C PRO A 135 -5.66 -10.61 -10.77
N ILE A 136 -6.52 -10.16 -11.70
CA ILE A 136 -6.71 -10.87 -12.98
C ILE A 136 -5.42 -10.85 -13.80
N LEU A 137 -4.79 -9.68 -13.93
CA LEU A 137 -3.50 -9.55 -14.61
C LEU A 137 -2.45 -10.43 -13.93
N PHE A 138 -2.37 -10.41 -12.60
CA PHE A 138 -1.44 -11.24 -11.85
C PHE A 138 -1.62 -12.73 -12.14
N VAL A 139 -2.86 -13.24 -12.14
CA VAL A 139 -3.16 -14.65 -12.46
C VAL A 139 -2.76 -15.00 -13.90
N ILE A 140 -3.03 -14.10 -14.86
CA ILE A 140 -2.62 -14.29 -16.27
C ILE A 140 -1.10 -14.37 -16.37
N TYR A 141 -0.37 -13.44 -15.76
CA TYR A 141 1.09 -13.41 -15.81
C TYR A 141 1.74 -14.59 -15.05
N GLN A 142 1.12 -15.06 -13.96
CA GLN A 142 1.59 -16.24 -13.24
C GLN A 142 1.60 -17.49 -14.13
N LYS A 143 0.64 -17.61 -15.07
CA LYS A 143 0.58 -18.73 -16.03
C LYS A 143 1.78 -18.77 -17.00
N HIS A 144 2.41 -17.63 -17.26
CA HIS A 144 3.55 -17.54 -18.17
C HIS A 144 4.90 -17.81 -17.49
N LYS A 145 4.92 -17.99 -16.17
CA LYS A 145 6.15 -18.34 -15.45
C LYS A 145 6.48 -19.81 -15.71
N SER A 146 7.53 -20.06 -16.47
CA SER A 146 8.08 -21.41 -16.66
C SER A 146 8.65 -21.92 -15.33
N ASN A 147 8.10 -23.02 -14.81
CA ASN A 147 8.69 -23.70 -13.66
C ASN A 147 9.88 -24.54 -14.16
N ILE A 148 11.08 -24.26 -13.64
CA ILE A 148 12.27 -25.05 -13.94
C ILE A 148 12.30 -26.20 -12.93
N TYR A 149 11.86 -27.38 -13.37
CA TYR A 149 11.89 -28.59 -12.57
C TYR A 149 13.35 -29.00 -12.34
N GLY A 150 13.81 -28.90 -11.09
CA GLY A 150 15.11 -29.43 -10.66
C GLY A 150 14.97 -30.82 -10.05
N PRO A 151 16.06 -31.60 -9.89
CA PRO A 151 16.05 -32.90 -9.22
C PRO A 151 15.72 -32.84 -7.71
N TRP A 152 15.38 -31.64 -7.20
CA TRP A 152 15.04 -31.33 -5.81
C TRP A 152 13.61 -30.77 -5.69
N ASP A 153 12.78 -30.91 -6.74
CA ASP A 153 11.39 -30.43 -6.71
C ASP A 153 10.53 -31.25 -5.73
N GLU A 154 9.41 -30.68 -5.29
CA GLU A 154 8.56 -31.26 -4.26
C GLU A 154 8.15 -32.70 -4.60
N ALA A 155 8.35 -33.62 -3.65
CA ALA A 155 8.01 -35.02 -3.83
C ALA A 155 6.50 -35.15 -4.08
N ILE A 156 6.14 -35.62 -5.27
CA ILE A 156 4.77 -35.91 -5.64
C ILE A 156 4.34 -37.11 -4.79
N VAL A 157 3.40 -36.91 -3.87
CA VAL A 157 2.85 -38.02 -3.08
C VAL A 157 1.98 -38.83 -4.02
N HIS A 158 2.49 -39.96 -4.48
CA HIS A 158 1.66 -40.96 -5.15
C HIS A 158 0.77 -41.60 -4.09
N ASP A 159 -0.53 -41.35 -4.17
CA ASP A 159 -1.49 -42.11 -3.39
C ASP A 159 -1.40 -43.59 -3.80
N THR A 160 -1.42 -44.48 -2.83
CA THR A 160 -1.24 -45.94 -3.01
C THR A 160 -2.18 -46.53 -4.07
N ASP A 161 -3.33 -45.89 -4.28
CA ASP A 161 -4.35 -46.26 -5.26
C ASP A 161 -3.87 -46.09 -6.71
N ASP A 162 -3.03 -45.09 -6.99
CA ASP A 162 -2.45 -44.86 -8.33
C ASP A 162 -1.43 -45.96 -8.67
N VAL A 163 -0.63 -46.38 -7.69
CA VAL A 163 0.37 -47.46 -7.85
C VAL A 163 -0.31 -48.80 -8.09
N ILE A 164 -1.41 -49.10 -7.39
CA ILE A 164 -2.21 -50.31 -7.58
C ILE A 164 -2.89 -50.32 -8.96
N ASN A 165 -3.36 -49.17 -9.44
CA ASN A 165 -3.95 -49.04 -10.77
C ASN A 165 -2.92 -49.21 -11.89
N GLU A 166 -1.70 -48.69 -11.73
CA GLU A 166 -0.60 -48.95 -12.68
C GLU A 166 -0.19 -50.43 -12.70
N LEU A 167 -0.06 -51.08 -11.54
CA LEU A 167 0.23 -52.51 -11.44
C LEU A 167 -0.85 -53.37 -12.10
N ASN A 168 -2.13 -53.05 -11.90
CA ASN A 168 -3.23 -53.77 -12.53
C ASN A 168 -3.26 -53.58 -14.07
N ASN A 169 -2.85 -52.42 -14.57
CA ASN A 169 -2.74 -52.17 -16.01
C ASN A 169 -1.50 -52.80 -16.64
N SER A 170 -0.42 -53.04 -15.89
CA SER A 170 0.78 -53.70 -16.42
C SER A 170 0.70 -55.23 -16.48
N ILE A 171 -0.25 -55.82 -15.73
CA ILE A 171 -0.47 -57.29 -15.68
C ILE A 171 -1.46 -57.73 -16.77
N LYS A 172 -2.14 -56.79 -17.42
CA LYS A 172 -3.13 -57.03 -18.49
C LYS A 172 -2.50 -56.89 -19.87
#